data_AF-A0A8T5L8S4-F1
#
_entry.id   AF-A0A8T5L8S4-F1
#
_cell.length_a   1.000
_cell.length_b   1.000
_cell.length_c   1.000
_cell.angle_alpha   90.00
_cell.angle_beta   90.00
_cell.angle_gamma   90.00
#
_symmetry.space_group_name_H-M   'P 1'
#
loop_
_entity.id
_entity.type
_entity.pdbx_description
1 polymer ?
#
loop_
_entity_poly.entity_id
_entity_poly.type
_entity_poly.pdbx_seq_one_letter_code
_entity_poly.pdbx_strand_id
1 'polypeptide(L)' 'MPIKNSHKKTRLAKMAKRSKWAPIWAVLKKYGTGKRVHPSTMTRHRRSWRRTKLKIKPRRMRKSHFG' A
#
# COMPACT_ATOMS: atom_id res chain seq x y z
N MET A 1 -16.46 2.87 14.64
CA MET A 1 -15.74 3.88 15.44
C MET A 1 -14.80 4.69 14.57
N PRO A 2 -14.86 6.04 14.58
CA PRO A 2 -13.87 6.88 13.91
C PRO A 2 -12.49 6.67 14.54
N ILE A 3 -11.44 6.64 13.71
CA ILE A 3 -10.06 6.54 14.20
C ILE A 3 -9.71 7.86 14.89
N LYS A 4 -9.66 7.86 16.23
CA LYS A 4 -9.35 9.04 17.05
C LYS A 4 -7.92 9.58 16.83
N ASN A 5 -6.96 8.70 16.52
CA ASN A 5 -5.57 9.10 16.26
C ASN A 5 -5.39 9.61 14.82
N SER A 6 -5.18 10.91 14.65
CA SER A 6 -5.01 11.60 13.38
C SER A 6 -3.82 11.06 12.56
N HIS A 7 -2.65 10.87 13.18
CA HIS A 7 -1.46 10.33 12.51
C HIS A 7 -1.70 8.93 11.94
N LYS A 8 -2.39 8.08 12.71
CA LYS A 8 -2.79 6.74 12.26
C LYS A 8 -3.73 6.84 11.06
N LYS A 9 -4.73 7.72 11.11
CA LYS A 9 -5.68 7.96 10.02
C LYS A 9 -4.95 8.41 8.75
N THR A 10 -4.05 9.38 8.84
CA THR A 10 -3.28 9.89 7.70
C THR A 10 -2.37 8.81 7.08
N ARG A 11 -1.69 8.02 7.91
CA ARG A 11 -0.87 6.90 7.41
C ARG A 11 -1.72 5.85 6.69
N LEU A 12 -2.87 5.48 7.26
CA LEU A 12 -3.78 4.52 6.63
C LEU A 12 -4.33 5.04 5.30
N ALA A 13 -4.73 6.32 5.25
CA ALA A 13 -5.18 6.96 4.02
C ALA A 13 -4.09 6.97 2.94
N LYS A 14 -2.85 7.31 3.30
CA LYS A 14 -1.69 7.28 2.39
C LYS A 14 -1.43 5.87 1.85
N MET A 15 -1.52 4.84 2.70
CA MET A 15 -1.31 3.46 2.29
C MET A 15 -2.45 2.92 1.42
N ALA A 16 -3.69 3.32 1.69
CA ALA A 16 -4.83 3.01 0.82
C ALA A 16 -4.63 3.58 -0.59
N LYS A 17 -4.22 4.86 -0.70
CA LYS A 17 -3.91 5.50 -1.98
C LYS A 17 -2.82 4.77 -2.77
N ARG A 18 -1.77 4.27 -2.09
CA ARG A 18 -0.66 3.51 -2.70
C ARG A 18 -1.04 2.10 -3.16
N SER A 19 -2.20 1.57 -2.76
CA SER A 19 -2.58 0.18 -3.08
C SER A 19 -3.18 0.01 -4.48
N LYS A 20 -3.34 1.11 -5.24
CA LYS A 20 -3.87 1.11 -6.61
C LYS A 20 -2.83 0.59 -7.61
N TRP A 21 -3.29 0.11 -8.75
CA TRP A 21 -2.43 -0.21 -9.89
C TRP A 21 -1.79 1.06 -10.47
N ALA A 22 -0.67 0.88 -11.16
CA ALA A 22 -0.08 1.92 -11.99
C ALA A 22 -1.11 2.39 -13.03
N PRO A 23 -1.20 3.70 -13.29
CA PRO A 23 -2.14 4.23 -14.25
C PRO A 23 -1.73 3.85 -15.68
N ILE A 24 -2.72 3.64 -16.55
CA ILE A 24 -2.52 3.15 -17.92
C ILE A 24 -1.58 4.07 -18.70
N TRP A 25 -1.77 5.39 -18.60
CA TRP A 25 -0.91 6.37 -19.29
C TRP A 25 0.57 6.24 -18.90
N ALA A 26 0.87 5.87 -17.65
CA ALA A 26 2.25 5.70 -17.19
C ALA A 26 2.87 4.39 -17.72
N VAL A 27 2.04 3.35 -17.87
CA VAL A 27 2.44 2.10 -18.52
C VAL A 27 2.77 2.36 -19.99
N LEU A 28 1.91 3.08 -20.70
CA LEU A 28 2.14 3.45 -22.10
C LEU A 28 3.41 4.31 -22.26
N LYS A 29 3.62 5.28 -21.38
CA LYS A 29 4.83 6.13 -21.40
C LYS A 29 6.12 5.34 -21.18
N LYS A 30 6.09 4.30 -20.34
CA LYS A 30 7.28 3.49 -20.02
C LYS A 30 7.58 2.41 -21.06
N TYR A 31 6.55 1.71 -21.55
CA TYR A 31 6.74 0.53 -22.39
C TYR A 31 6.51 0.79 -23.90
N GLY A 32 5.88 1.92 -24.24
CA GLY A 32 5.49 2.28 -25.60
C GLY A 32 4.01 2.04 -25.86
N THR A 33 3.46 2.84 -26.78
CA THR A 33 2.10 2.66 -27.29
C THR A 33 1.99 1.37 -28.09
N GLY A 34 0.85 0.67 -27.99
CA GLY A 34 0.60 -0.59 -28.71
C GLY A 34 1.02 -1.87 -27.98
N LYS A 35 1.84 -1.78 -26.92
CA LYS A 35 2.18 -2.97 -26.11
C LYS A 35 1.09 -3.28 -25.08
N ARG A 36 0.59 -4.52 -25.08
CA ARG A 36 -0.41 -5.03 -24.11
C ARG A 36 0.23 -5.41 -22.77
N VAL A 37 0.93 -4.46 -22.13
CA VAL A 37 1.58 -4.69 -20.83
C VAL A 37 0.60 -4.42 -19.70
N HIS A 38 0.37 -5.42 -18.84
CA HIS A 38 -0.47 -5.24 -17.67
C HIS A 38 0.20 -4.32 -16.62
N PRO A 39 -0.54 -3.41 -15.94
CA PRO A 39 0.02 -2.50 -14.94
C PRO A 39 0.78 -3.16 -13.78
N SER A 40 0.57 -4.46 -13.54
CA SER A 40 1.32 -5.21 -12.54
C SER A 40 2.82 -5.19 -12.76
N THR A 41 3.26 -5.17 -14.01
CA THR A 41 4.69 -5.15 -14.37
C THR A 41 5.36 -3.86 -13.90
N MET A 42 4.61 -2.74 -13.85
CA MET A 42 5.10 -1.46 -13.34
C MET A 42 4.86 -1.28 -11.83
N THR A 43 3.80 -1.90 -11.30
CA THR A 43 3.34 -1.68 -9.94
C THR A 43 4.15 -2.49 -8.93
N ARG A 44 5.24 -1.92 -8.43
CA ARG A 44 6.09 -2.57 -7.41
C ARG A 44 5.40 -2.73 -6.04
N HIS A 45 4.63 -1.73 -5.63
CA HIS A 45 4.09 -1.65 -4.27
C HIS A 45 2.56 -1.74 -4.27
N ARG A 46 2.02 -2.96 -4.40
CA ARG A 46 0.59 -3.25 -4.22
C ARG A 46 0.39 -4.09 -2.96
N ARG A 47 -0.57 -3.71 -2.12
CA ARG A 47 -0.78 -4.36 -0.81
C ARG A 47 -2.19 -4.91 -0.70
N SER A 48 -2.30 -6.13 -0.16
CA SER A 48 -3.56 -6.71 0.31
C SER A 48 -3.58 -6.77 1.84
N TRP A 49 -4.72 -6.47 2.47
CA TRP A 49 -4.89 -6.54 3.92
C TRP A 49 -4.83 -7.97 4.46
N ARG A 50 -5.15 -8.98 3.64
CA ARG A 50 -5.07 -10.40 4.03
C ARG A 50 -3.62 -10.88 4.08
N ARG A 51 -2.82 -10.52 3.07
CA ARG A 51 -1.43 -10.99 2.91
C ARG A 51 -0.39 -10.16 3.67
N THR A 52 -0.46 -8.83 3.58
CA THR A 52 0.61 -7.95 4.09
C THR A 52 0.05 -6.89 5.04
N LYS A 53 0.40 -7.02 6.33
CA LYS A 53 -0.07 -6.13 7.40
C LYS A 53 0.80 -4.89 7.53
N LEU A 54 0.16 -3.73 7.73
CA LEU A 54 0.86 -2.47 8.00
C LEU A 54 1.40 -2.45 9.43
N LYS A 55 2.70 -2.17 9.60
CA LYS A 55 3.34 -2.12 10.92
C LYS A 55 3.09 -0.79 11.66
N ILE A 56 1.85 -0.31 11.71
CA ILE A 56 1.49 0.98 12.35
C ILE A 56 1.28 0.76 13.85
N LYS A 57 2.11 1.38 14.70
CA LYS A 57 1.97 1.35 16.16
C LYS A 57 0.80 2.24 16.65
N PRO A 58 0.21 1.97 17.83
CA PRO A 58 0.54 0.88 18.74
C PRO A 58 -0.01 -0.44 18.21
N ARG A 59 0.88 -1.41 17.99
CA ARG A 59 0.48 -2.80 17.78
C ARG A 59 0.48 -3.42 19.17
N ARG A 60 -0.62 -4.09 19.55
CA ARG A 60 -0.59 -5.05 20.66
C ARG A 60 0.33 -6.18 20.23
N MET A 61 1.62 -6.02 20.50
CA MET A 61 2.64 -7.02 20.28
C MET A 61 3.26 -7.17 21.65
N ARG A 62 3.08 -8.34 22.26
CA ARG A 62 3.84 -8.69 23.46
C ARG A 62 5.31 -8.52 23.10
N LYS A 63 6.00 -7.67 23.84
CA LYS A 63 7.45 -7.57 23.70
C LYS A 63 7.99 -8.83 24.39
N SER A 64 8.61 -9.74 23.64
CA SER A 64 9.12 -11.02 24.16
C SER A 64 10.23 -10.87 25.21
N HIS A 65 10.77 -9.67 25.35
CA HIS A 65 11.98 -9.35 26.13
C HIS A 65 11.68 -8.52 27.38
N PHE A 66 10.42 -8.34 27.77
CA PHE A 66 10.08 -7.58 28.98
C PHE A 66 9.73 -8.43 30.21
N GLY A 67 9.95 -9.76 30.16
CA GLY A 67 9.58 -10.68 31.24
C GLY A 67 8.10 -10.95 31.25
#